data_AF-A0A4U0HJX5-F1
#
_entry.id   AF-A0A4U0HJX5-F1
#
_cell.length_a   1.000
_cell.length_b   1.000
_cell.length_c   1.000
_cell.angle_alpha   90.00
_cell.angle_beta   90.00
_cell.angle_gamma   90.00
#
_symmetry.space_group_name_H-M   'P 1'
#
loop_
_entity.id
_entity.type
_entity.pdbx_description
1 polymer ?
#
loop_
_entity_poly.entity_id
_entity_poly.type
_entity_poly.pdbx_seq_one_letter_code
_entity_poly.pdbx_strand_id
1 'polypeptide(L)' 'MAHLTPELLAVLRCPTTGSSLVQEGDELVATGRTAAGERLRYPIEDGIPVLLPQAAVGADASDSTPDGPADNA' A
#
# COMPACT_ATOMS: atom_id res chain seq x y z
N MET A 1 -3.78 17.46 6.12
CA MET A 1 -4.14 16.04 6.01
C MET A 1 -5.48 15.93 5.33
N ALA A 2 -5.52 15.36 4.13
CA ALA A 2 -6.75 15.11 3.42
C ALA A 2 -7.41 13.86 4.01
N HIS A 3 -8.51 14.04 4.75
CA HIS A 3 -9.32 12.91 5.22
C HIS A 3 -10.35 12.57 4.15
N LEU A 4 -10.23 11.38 3.56
CA LEU A 4 -11.27 10.86 2.69
C LEU A 4 -12.50 10.51 3.55
N THR A 5 -13.69 10.85 3.08
CA THR A 5 -14.91 10.50 3.79
C THR A 5 -15.09 8.99 3.81
N PRO A 6 -15.65 8.43 4.90
CA PRO A 6 -15.83 6.98 5.03
C PRO A 6 -16.71 6.40 3.93
N GLU A 7 -17.67 7.17 3.40
CA GLU A 7 -18.52 6.75 2.28
C GLU A 7 -17.75 6.62 0.97
N LEU A 8 -16.76 7.49 0.73
CA LEU A 8 -15.89 7.39 -0.44
C LEU A 8 -14.96 6.18 -0.31
N LEU A 9 -14.34 5.98 0.86
CA LEU A 9 -13.51 4.80 1.14
C LEU A 9 -14.29 3.48 0.96
N ALA A 10 -15.59 3.47 1.32
CA ALA A 10 -16.45 2.30 1.17
C ALA A 10 -16.68 1.89 -0.30
N VAL A 11 -16.56 2.82 -1.25
CA VAL A 11 -16.70 2.56 -2.70
C VAL A 11 -15.37 2.24 -3.36
N LEU A 12 -14.27 2.84 -2.90
CA LEU A 12 -12.95 2.61 -3.49
C LEU A 12 -12.53 1.13 -3.34
N ARG A 13 -12.16 0.52 -4.46
CA ARG A 13 -11.65 -0.85 -4.53
C ARG A 13 -10.27 -0.85 -5.16
N CYS A 14 -9.44 -1.78 -4.71
CA CYS A 14 -8.14 -2.01 -5.31
C CYS A 14 -8.31 -2.40 -6.79
N PRO A 15 -7.66 -1.70 -7.73
CA PRO A 15 -7.76 -2.01 -9.17
C PRO A 15 -7.21 -3.39 -9.54
N THR A 16 -6.29 -3.94 -8.72
CA THR A 16 -5.62 -5.22 -9.00
C THR A 16 -6.33 -6.41 -8.36
N THR A 17 -6.77 -6.25 -7.10
CA THR A 17 -7.34 -7.37 -6.30
C THR A 17 -8.85 -7.25 -6.09
N GLY A 18 -9.46 -6.11 -6.41
CA GLY A 18 -10.87 -5.84 -6.15
C GLY A 18 -11.23 -5.73 -4.66
N SER A 19 -10.24 -5.72 -3.75
CA SER A 19 -10.47 -5.65 -2.30
C SER A 19 -10.72 -4.21 -1.82
N SER A 20 -11.31 -4.07 -0.63
CA SER A 20 -11.49 -2.75 0.01
C SER A 20 -10.16 -2.10 0.37
N LEU A 21 -10.14 -0.77 0.38
CA LEU A 21 -9.00 0.05 0.77
C LEU A 21 -9.25 0.69 2.15
N VAL A 22 -8.23 0.80 2.96
CA VAL A 22 -8.24 1.54 4.24
C VAL A 22 -7.22 2.66 4.18
N GLN A 23 -7.56 3.83 4.72
CA GLN A 23 -6.62 4.95 4.78
C GLN A 23 -5.73 4.82 6.03
N GLU A 24 -4.42 4.71 5.82
CA GLU A 24 -3.40 4.80 6.86
C GLU A 24 -2.54 6.03 6.60
N GLY A 25 -2.82 7.12 7.34
CA GLY A 25 -2.15 8.40 7.12
C GLY A 25 -2.44 8.97 5.73
N ASP A 26 -1.38 9.19 4.94
CA ASP A 26 -1.43 9.71 3.57
C ASP A 26 -1.31 8.57 2.52
N GLU A 27 -1.62 7.34 2.90
CA GLU A 27 -1.66 6.18 2.00
C GLU A 27 -2.97 5.40 2.13
N LEU A 28 -3.37 4.74 1.05
CA LEU A 28 -4.44 3.74 1.03
C LEU A 28 -3.85 2.34 0.95
N VAL A 29 -4.17 1.51 1.93
CA VAL A 29 -3.70 0.13 2.02
C VAL A 29 -4.82 -0.83 1.62
N ALA A 30 -4.51 -1.77 0.73
CA ALA A 30 -5.42 -2.85 0.38
C ALA A 30 -5.59 -3.83 1.54
N THR A 31 -6.84 -4.12 1.89
CA THR A 31 -7.20 -5.13 2.90
C THR A 31 -6.91 -6.55 2.41
N GLY A 32 -7.04 -6.79 1.11
CA GLY A 32 -6.71 -8.05 0.46
C GLY A 32 -5.25 -8.11 0.02
N ARG A 33 -4.70 -9.32 -0.04
CA ARG A 33 -3.37 -9.60 -0.58
C ARG A 33 -3.45 -9.86 -2.09
N THR A 34 -2.38 -9.54 -2.82
CA THR A 34 -2.22 -9.92 -4.23
C THR A 34 -1.94 -11.41 -4.36
N ALA A 35 -1.89 -11.92 -5.60
CA ALA A 35 -1.45 -13.28 -5.88
C ALA A 35 -0.01 -13.58 -5.39
N ALA A 36 0.82 -12.54 -5.24
CA ALA A 36 2.17 -12.64 -4.67
C ALA A 36 2.19 -12.61 -3.13
N GLY A 37 1.03 -12.47 -2.49
CA GLY A 37 0.90 -12.41 -1.02
C GLY A 37 1.12 -11.01 -0.42
N GLU A 38 1.32 -9.98 -1.25
CA GLU A 38 1.62 -8.62 -0.81
C GLU A 38 0.36 -7.78 -0.61
N ARG A 39 0.37 -6.83 0.33
CA ARG A 39 -0.66 -5.79 0.41
C ARG A 39 -0.20 -4.59 -0.40
N LEU A 40 -1.05 -4.07 -1.28
CA LEU A 40 -0.73 -2.91 -2.09
C LEU A 40 -0.99 -1.62 -1.29
N ARG A 41 -0.07 -0.67 -1.39
CA ARG A 41 -0.20 0.70 -0.89
C ARG A 41 -0.30 1.67 -2.05
N TYR A 42 -1.18 2.65 -1.93
CA TYR A 42 -1.39 3.72 -2.90
C TYR A 42 -1.21 5.07 -2.22
N PRO A 43 -0.37 5.97 -2.74
CA PRO A 43 -0.17 7.28 -2.13
C PRO A 43 -1.38 8.20 -2.33
N ILE A 44 -1.54 9.15 -1.41
CA ILE A 44 -2.47 10.27 -1.53
C ILE A 44 -1.66 11.52 -1.83
N GLU A 45 -1.77 12.01 -3.07
CA GLU A 45 -1.05 13.19 -3.54
C GLU A 45 -2.04 14.36 -3.70
N ASP A 46 -1.78 15.50 -3.07
CA ASP A 46 -2.68 16.66 -3.05
C ASP A 46 -4.12 16.35 -2.58
N GLY A 47 -4.27 15.32 -1.75
CA GLY A 47 -5.57 14.84 -1.27
C GLY A 47 -6.33 13.95 -2.27
N ILE A 48 -5.70 13.57 -3.37
CA ILE A 48 -6.24 12.66 -4.38
C ILE A 48 -5.52 11.30 -4.27
N PRO A 49 -6.25 10.20 -4.02
CA PRO A 49 -5.66 8.87 -3.98
C PRO A 49 -5.27 8.38 -5.39
N VAL A 50 -4.02 7.96 -5.55
CA VAL A 50 -3.46 7.51 -6.84
C VAL A 50 -3.64 6.00 -7.00
N LEU A 51 -4.78 5.58 -7.56
CA LEU A 51 -5.13 4.17 -7.79
C LEU A 51 -4.59 3.61 -9.12
N LEU A 52 -3.29 3.80 -9.37
CA LEU A 52 -2.63 3.28 -10.58
C LEU A 52 -1.92 1.96 -10.26
N PRO A 53 -2.05 0.90 -11.09
CA PRO A 53 -1.36 -0.37 -10.87
C PRO A 53 0.16 -0.24 -10.76
N GLN A 54 0.75 0.69 -11.53
CA GLN A 54 2.19 0.99 -11.55
C GLN A 54 2.69 1.78 -10.33
N ALA A 55 1.79 2.50 -9.65
CA ALA A 55 2.12 3.27 -8.45
C ALA A 55 1.99 2.44 -7.17
N ALA A 56 1.45 1.22 -7.27
CA ALA A 56 1.20 0.37 -6.12
C ALA A 56 2.52 -0.20 -5.58
N VAL A 57 2.81 0.06 -4.30
CA VAL A 57 4.00 -0.49 -3.62
C VAL A 57 3.59 -1.66 -2.73
N GLY A 58 4.34 -2.76 -2.81
CA GLY A 58 4.17 -3.92 -1.94
C GLY A 58 4.58 -3.58 -0.49
N ALA A 59 3.62 -3.59 0.42
CA ALA A 59 3.81 -3.29 1.85
C ALA A 59 4.68 -4.31 2.60
N ASP A 60 4.78 -5.53 2.08
CA ASP A 60 5.38 -6.70 2.75
C ASP A 60 6.86 -6.90 2.36
N ALA A 61 7.42 -6.04 1.49
CA ALA A 61 8.80 -6.15 1.01
C ALA A 61 9.85 -5.48 1.93
N SER A 62 9.45 -4.96 3.09
CA SER A 62 10.36 -4.38 4.09
C SER A 62 10.69 -5.37 5.21
N ASP A 63 11.21 -6.54 4.87
CA ASP A 63 12.08 -7.32 5.76
C ASP A 63 13.16 -8.01 4.91
N SER A 64 14.13 -7.21 4.50
CA SER A 64 15.41 -7.72 4.04
C SER A 64 16.46 -6.82 4.66
N THR A 65 16.73 -7.05 5.94
CA THR A 65 17.97 -6.63 6.57
C THR A 65 19.05 -7.61 6.12
N PRO A 66 20.01 -7.24 5.25
CA PRO A 66 21.24 -8.00 5.14
C PRO A 66 22.11 -7.67 6.37
N ASP A 67 21.85 -8.33 7.50
CA ASP A 67 22.79 -8.36 8.63
C ASP A 67 23.89 -9.37 8.28
N GLY A 68 24.90 -8.91 7.54
CA GLY A 68 26.08 -9.70 7.25
C GLY A 68 27.14 -9.41 8.33
N PRO A 69 27.65 -10.42 9.08
CA PRO A 69 28.74 -10.19 10.00
C PRO A 69 30.00 -9.84 9.20
N ALA A 70 30.55 -8.66 9.45
CA ALA A 70 31.87 -8.26 8.98
C ALA A 70 32.92 -9.07 9.74
N ASP A 71 33.33 -10.21 9.19
CA ASP A 71 34.53 -10.92 9.59
C ASP A 71 35.71 -10.38 8.75
N ASN A 72 36.59 -9.61 9.39
CA ASN A 72 37.85 -9.16 8.79
C ASN A 72 38.96 -10.13 9.22
N ALA A 73 39.44 -10.91 8.26
CA ALA A 73 40.69 -11.66 8.35
C ALA A 73 41.87 -10.84 7.81
#